data_AF-A0A7S1WSS6-F1
#
_entry.id   AF-A0A7S1WSS6-F1
#
_cell.length_a   1.000
_cell.length_b   1.000
_cell.length_c   1.000
_cell.angle_alpha   90.00
_cell.angle_beta   90.00
_cell.angle_gamma   90.00
#
_symmetry.space_group_name_H-M   'P 1'
#
loop_
_entity.id
_entity.type
_entity.pdbx_description
1 polymer ?
#
loop_
_entity_poly.entity_id
_entity_poly.type
_entity_poly.pdbx_seq_one_letter_code
_entity_poly.pdbx_strand_id
1 'polypeptide(L)'
;AIAEVCAQLEHLHPEVRRAAVVALGYVAEQGDMFARDQVLSRVVHWFPNIRRVACEALVQVAPQNDKTTINAVCELLLDEHADVRRAAVTTLAQVVKKGSVKTIQKVCSCLENPEASIRRTAVQALCQIIYRGDKTALALLSGNLSHGLSEIRVTALEALGFIVRRGDKEVVAKVTRCLEDLHPDVRRQAAQTLAQIAEEGDTEALAALEPAVDVGRPDVKRAVCDAVRMLTPKGQVTTVGSQWPDYLAGPWEKLEQLEATKGGFYMTEDFGRSNVPSHGNFGALAKAVGDVHTKKQQMGHGMPGDTHNVSFDFQ
;
A
#
# COMPACT_ATOMS: atom_id res chain seq x y z
N ALA A 1 22.51 25.90 0.64
CA ALA A 1 21.33 25.07 0.96
C ALA A 1 21.61 23.58 0.72
N ILE A 2 21.41 23.01 -0.48
CA ILE A 2 21.51 21.55 -0.71
C ILE A 2 22.88 20.98 -0.29
N ALA A 3 23.98 21.60 -0.71
CA ALA A 3 25.33 21.14 -0.33
C ALA A 3 25.60 21.15 1.19
N GLU A 4 25.06 22.15 1.92
CA GLU A 4 25.20 22.23 3.38
C GLU A 4 24.39 21.15 4.08
N VAL A 5 23.19 20.84 3.57
CA VAL A 5 22.38 19.73 4.08
C VAL A 5 23.07 18.39 3.78
N CYS A 6 23.67 18.22 2.61
CA CYS A 6 24.43 17.01 2.25
C CYS A 6 25.60 16.77 3.21
N ALA A 7 26.28 17.82 3.67
CA ALA A 7 27.36 17.69 4.66
C ALA A 7 26.87 17.08 6.00
N GLN A 8 25.58 17.21 6.32
CA GLN A 8 24.98 16.65 7.53
C GLN A 8 24.51 15.19 7.37
N LEU A 9 24.56 14.63 6.16
CA LEU A 9 24.15 13.24 5.91
C LEU A 9 25.09 12.22 6.55
N GLU A 10 26.34 12.59 6.83
CA GLU A 10 27.37 11.75 7.46
C GLU A 10 27.65 12.14 8.91
N HIS A 11 26.81 13.01 9.49
CA HIS A 11 26.97 13.48 10.86
C HIS A 11 26.98 12.33 11.87
N LEU A 12 27.78 12.45 12.93
CA LEU A 12 27.97 11.42 13.97
C LEU A 12 26.62 10.99 14.59
N HIS A 13 25.79 11.99 14.93
CA HIS A 13 24.49 11.77 15.56
C HIS A 13 23.42 11.30 14.54
N PRO A 14 22.77 10.13 14.76
CA PRO A 14 21.75 9.58 13.84
C PRO A 14 20.58 10.52 13.55
N GLU A 15 20.14 11.28 14.55
CA GLU A 15 19.03 12.23 14.39
C GLU A 15 19.38 13.39 13.45
N VAL A 16 20.66 13.78 13.36
CA VAL A 16 21.10 14.82 12.43
C VAL A 16 21.12 14.27 11.00
N ARG A 17 21.59 13.02 10.81
CA ARG A 17 21.49 12.35 9.50
C ARG A 17 20.04 12.23 9.04
N ARG A 18 19.14 11.84 9.96
CA ARG A 18 17.70 11.77 9.70
C ARG A 18 17.15 13.14 9.28
N ALA A 19 17.44 14.18 10.06
CA ALA A 19 16.99 15.54 9.76
C ALA A 19 17.54 16.04 8.42
N ALA A 20 18.77 15.70 8.06
CA ALA A 20 19.36 16.04 6.78
C ALA A 20 18.62 15.40 5.61
N VAL A 21 18.28 14.11 5.70
CA VAL A 21 17.48 13.42 4.66
C VAL A 21 16.10 14.05 4.52
N VAL A 22 15.42 14.36 5.63
CA VAL A 22 14.14 15.07 5.60
C VAL A 22 14.29 16.44 4.94
N ALA A 23 15.30 17.20 5.34
CA ALA A 23 15.56 18.53 4.81
C ALA A 23 15.82 18.50 3.30
N LEU A 24 16.56 17.52 2.79
CA LEU A 24 16.74 17.33 1.34
C LEU A 24 15.40 17.16 0.61
N GLY A 25 14.46 16.42 1.20
CA GLY A 25 13.11 16.27 0.65
C GLY A 25 12.32 17.58 0.54
N TYR A 26 12.61 18.60 1.36
CA TYR A 26 11.92 19.89 1.32
C TYR A 26 12.67 20.97 0.53
N VAL A 27 14.00 20.90 0.49
CA VAL A 27 14.83 21.95 -0.12
C VAL A 27 15.23 21.67 -1.56
N ALA A 28 15.16 20.40 -2.00
CA ALA A 28 15.45 20.03 -3.38
C ALA A 28 14.19 20.11 -4.25
N GLU A 29 14.36 20.55 -5.49
CA GLU A 29 13.30 20.50 -6.48
C GLU A 29 13.08 19.07 -6.96
N GLN A 30 11.84 18.73 -7.30
CA GLN A 30 11.54 17.41 -7.85
C GLN A 30 12.29 17.20 -9.17
N GLY A 31 13.08 16.13 -9.23
CA GLY A 31 13.93 15.82 -10.37
C GLY A 31 15.37 16.32 -10.25
N ASP A 32 15.76 16.94 -9.14
CA ASP A 32 17.17 17.19 -8.81
C ASP A 32 17.91 15.85 -8.66
N MET A 33 18.64 15.48 -9.70
CA MET A 33 19.38 14.22 -9.76
C MET A 33 20.44 14.11 -8.67
N PHE A 34 21.09 15.22 -8.30
CA PHE A 34 22.11 15.20 -7.24
C PHE A 34 21.46 14.94 -5.89
N ALA A 35 20.40 15.67 -5.54
CA ALA A 35 19.67 15.44 -4.30
C ALA A 35 19.07 14.03 -4.24
N ARG A 36 18.50 13.56 -5.36
CA ARG A 36 17.97 12.20 -5.51
C ARG A 36 19.04 11.13 -5.28
N ASP A 37 20.24 11.28 -5.84
CA ASP A 37 21.34 10.32 -5.63
C ASP A 37 21.83 10.31 -4.18
N GLN A 38 21.88 11.48 -3.53
CA GLN A 38 22.20 11.59 -2.11
C GLN A 38 21.18 10.86 -1.24
N VAL A 39 19.88 11.08 -1.48
CA VAL A 39 18.81 10.36 -0.75
C VAL A 39 18.87 8.86 -1.04
N LEU A 40 19.12 8.44 -2.28
CA LEU A 40 19.21 7.02 -2.63
C LEU A 40 20.37 6.30 -1.98
N SER A 41 21.52 6.95 -1.80
CA SER A 41 22.63 6.35 -1.05
C SER A 41 22.22 5.95 0.38
N ARG A 42 21.14 6.55 0.92
CA ARG A 42 20.64 6.30 2.28
C ARG A 42 19.55 5.23 2.34
N VAL A 43 19.03 4.75 1.22
CA VAL A 43 18.05 3.64 1.22
C VAL A 43 18.67 2.32 1.67
N VAL A 44 20.00 2.17 1.62
CA VAL A 44 20.73 0.99 2.09
C VAL A 44 21.43 1.21 3.43
N HIS A 45 21.06 2.26 4.17
CA HIS A 45 21.71 2.62 5.43
C HIS A 45 21.45 1.54 6.52
N TRP A 46 22.45 1.28 7.37
CA TRP A 46 22.34 0.36 8.52
C TRP A 46 21.12 0.63 9.43
N PHE A 47 20.86 1.88 9.82
CA PHE A 47 19.68 2.23 10.61
C PHE A 47 18.39 2.22 9.78
N PRO A 48 17.37 1.45 10.17
CA PRO A 48 16.09 1.38 9.45
C PRO A 48 15.35 2.71 9.44
N ASN A 49 15.51 3.53 10.48
CA ASN A 49 14.92 4.85 10.58
C ASN A 49 15.40 5.77 9.44
N ILE A 50 16.66 5.64 9.04
CA ILE A 50 17.23 6.41 7.92
C ILE A 50 16.75 5.85 6.59
N ARG A 51 16.71 4.52 6.42
CA ARG A 51 16.15 3.90 5.19
C ARG A 51 14.70 4.30 4.95
N ARG A 52 13.88 4.26 6.00
CA ARG A 52 12.47 4.68 5.96
C ARG A 52 12.33 6.14 5.51
N VAL A 53 13.04 7.05 6.17
CA VAL A 53 12.98 8.49 5.85
C VAL A 53 13.56 8.79 4.47
N ALA A 54 14.60 8.08 4.05
CA ALA A 54 15.14 8.19 2.69
C ALA A 54 14.09 7.73 1.67
N CYS A 55 13.43 6.61 1.91
CA CYS A 55 12.35 6.11 1.06
C CYS A 55 11.20 7.12 0.92
N GLU A 56 10.79 7.76 2.02
CA GLU A 56 9.76 8.81 2.03
C GLU A 56 10.21 10.07 1.28
N ALA A 57 11.47 10.50 1.47
CA ALA A 57 12.02 11.68 0.81
C ALA A 57 12.12 11.52 -0.71
N LEU A 58 12.25 10.30 -1.23
CA LEU A 58 12.27 10.02 -2.68
C LEU A 58 11.00 10.49 -3.39
N VAL A 59 9.87 10.56 -2.70
CA VAL A 59 8.63 11.10 -3.27
C VAL A 59 8.81 12.56 -3.72
N GLN A 60 9.57 13.35 -2.96
CA GLN A 60 9.76 14.77 -3.22
C GLN A 60 10.91 15.03 -4.21
N VAL A 61 12.00 14.26 -4.12
CA VAL A 61 13.21 14.55 -4.90
C VAL A 61 13.30 13.78 -6.21
N ALA A 62 12.71 12.58 -6.30
CA ALA A 62 12.88 11.75 -7.48
C ALA A 62 11.99 12.22 -8.63
N PRO A 63 12.49 12.17 -9.89
CA PRO A 63 11.64 12.32 -11.05
C PRO A 63 10.55 11.24 -11.09
N GLN A 64 9.37 11.61 -11.58
CA GLN A 64 8.28 10.66 -11.78
C GLN A 64 8.74 9.52 -12.70
N ASN A 65 8.43 8.28 -12.29
CA ASN A 65 8.73 7.06 -13.04
C ASN A 65 10.24 6.84 -13.31
N ASP A 66 11.10 7.38 -12.45
CA ASP A 66 12.54 7.14 -12.50
C ASP A 66 12.88 5.68 -12.16
N LYS A 67 13.50 4.98 -13.12
CA LYS A 67 13.77 3.54 -13.04
C LYS A 67 14.68 3.18 -11.88
N THR A 68 15.70 4.00 -11.64
CA THR A 68 16.70 3.70 -10.61
C THR A 68 16.08 3.88 -9.22
N THR A 69 15.18 4.86 -9.04
CA THR A 69 14.43 5.05 -7.79
C THR A 69 13.45 3.91 -7.59
N ILE A 70 12.67 3.57 -8.62
CA ILE A 70 11.70 2.47 -8.56
C ILE A 70 12.39 1.17 -8.18
N ASN A 71 13.54 0.84 -8.79
CA ASN A 71 14.27 -0.38 -8.47
C ASN A 71 14.72 -0.39 -7.00
N ALA A 72 15.31 0.70 -6.51
CA ALA A 72 15.74 0.80 -5.12
C ALA A 72 14.56 0.66 -4.13
N VAL A 73 13.42 1.30 -4.42
CA VAL A 73 12.22 1.21 -3.58
C VAL A 73 11.60 -0.19 -3.65
N CYS A 74 11.65 -0.87 -4.79
CA CYS A 74 11.23 -2.28 -4.89
C CYS A 74 12.07 -3.20 -4.00
N GLU A 75 13.39 -2.98 -3.87
CA GLU A 75 14.22 -3.76 -2.95
C GLU A 75 13.81 -3.52 -1.48
N LEU A 76 13.34 -2.32 -1.14
CA LEU A 76 12.84 -2.02 0.21
C LEU A 76 11.51 -2.73 0.56
N LEU A 77 10.81 -3.32 -0.42
CA LEU A 77 9.68 -4.21 -0.11
C LEU A 77 10.14 -5.50 0.58
N LEU A 78 11.41 -5.85 0.45
CA LEU A 78 12.05 -7.01 1.08
C LEU A 78 12.77 -6.67 2.40
N ASP A 79 12.66 -5.42 2.87
CA ASP A 79 13.32 -4.97 4.10
C ASP A 79 12.80 -5.74 5.32
N GLU A 80 13.67 -6.08 6.26
CA GLU A 80 13.30 -6.79 7.50
C GLU A 80 12.33 -5.97 8.39
N HIS A 81 12.40 -4.64 8.33
CA HIS A 81 11.58 -3.75 9.15
C HIS A 81 10.27 -3.35 8.46
N ALA A 82 9.15 -3.63 9.13
CA ALA A 82 7.81 -3.36 8.63
C ALA A 82 7.55 -1.88 8.29
N ASP A 83 8.16 -0.95 9.03
CA ASP A 83 8.02 0.48 8.77
C ASP A 83 8.72 0.92 7.47
N VAL A 84 9.86 0.29 7.13
CA VAL A 84 10.56 0.54 5.86
C VAL A 84 9.75 -0.03 4.71
N ARG A 85 9.22 -1.25 4.85
CA ARG A 85 8.32 -1.87 3.86
C ARG A 85 7.08 -1.02 3.59
N ARG A 86 6.45 -0.48 4.63
CA ARG A 86 5.27 0.40 4.50
C ARG A 86 5.60 1.71 3.80
N ALA A 87 6.77 2.30 4.10
CA ALA A 87 7.26 3.46 3.36
C ALA A 87 7.46 3.10 1.87
N ALA A 88 8.06 1.95 1.57
CA ALA A 88 8.26 1.50 0.19
C ALA A 88 6.95 1.36 -0.60
N VAL A 89 5.92 0.76 -0.03
CA VAL A 89 4.57 0.69 -0.64
C VAL A 89 4.05 2.09 -0.96
N THR A 90 4.08 2.99 0.03
CA THR A 90 3.57 4.36 -0.09
C THR A 90 4.36 5.19 -1.11
N THR A 91 5.68 4.99 -1.18
CA THR A 91 6.55 5.66 -2.14
C THR A 91 6.29 5.14 -3.55
N LEU A 92 6.18 3.82 -3.76
CA LEU A 92 5.86 3.24 -5.07
C LEU A 92 4.57 3.80 -5.64
N ALA A 93 3.52 3.94 -4.83
CA ALA A 93 2.24 4.49 -5.27
C ALA A 93 2.32 5.92 -5.81
N GLN A 94 3.30 6.70 -5.35
CA GLN A 94 3.47 8.10 -5.72
C GLN A 94 4.48 8.27 -6.85
N VAL A 95 5.58 7.52 -6.86
CA VAL A 95 6.65 7.69 -7.85
C VAL A 95 6.46 6.85 -9.12
N VAL A 96 5.66 5.78 -9.07
CA VAL A 96 5.45 4.89 -10.22
C VAL A 96 4.31 5.39 -11.09
N LYS A 97 4.48 5.35 -12.42
CA LYS A 97 3.33 5.46 -13.33
C LYS A 97 2.47 4.20 -13.18
N LYS A 98 1.25 4.38 -12.65
CA LYS A 98 0.27 3.31 -12.48
C LYS A 98 0.10 2.50 -13.78
N GLY A 99 0.08 1.17 -13.69
CA GLY A 99 0.09 0.25 -14.82
C GLY A 99 1.46 -0.06 -15.42
N SER A 100 2.57 0.37 -14.79
CA SER A 100 3.92 0.04 -15.26
C SER A 100 4.18 -1.47 -15.20
N VAL A 101 4.19 -2.13 -16.36
CA VAL A 101 4.39 -3.58 -16.48
C VAL A 101 5.69 -4.05 -15.81
N LYS A 102 6.79 -3.31 -16.00
CA LYS A 102 8.09 -3.66 -15.40
C LYS A 102 8.05 -3.60 -13.88
N THR A 103 7.38 -2.58 -13.32
CA THR A 103 7.22 -2.46 -11.87
C THR A 103 6.30 -3.55 -11.33
N ILE A 104 5.19 -3.83 -12.02
CA ILE A 104 4.27 -4.92 -11.66
C ILE A 104 5.01 -6.26 -11.61
N GLN A 105 5.81 -6.59 -12.62
CA GLN A 105 6.62 -7.82 -12.64
C GLN A 105 7.58 -7.90 -11.45
N LYS A 106 8.26 -6.79 -11.13
CA LYS A 106 9.21 -6.72 -10.00
C LYS A 106 8.51 -6.85 -8.64
N VAL A 107 7.31 -6.28 -8.48
CA VAL A 107 6.53 -6.47 -7.24
C VAL A 107 5.93 -7.88 -7.19
N CYS A 108 5.52 -8.46 -8.32
CA CYS A 108 5.02 -9.84 -8.38
C CYS A 108 6.07 -10.86 -7.92
N SER A 109 7.36 -10.66 -8.19
CA SER A 109 8.39 -11.57 -7.67
C SER A 109 8.49 -11.56 -6.14
N CYS A 110 8.01 -10.50 -5.47
CA CYS A 110 7.95 -10.45 -4.01
C CYS A 110 6.80 -11.30 -3.44
N LEU A 111 5.83 -11.72 -4.26
CA LEU A 111 4.77 -12.67 -3.86
C LEU A 111 5.33 -14.08 -3.66
N GLU A 112 6.51 -14.38 -4.20
CA GLU A 112 7.17 -15.68 -4.07
C GLU A 112 8.08 -15.75 -2.84
N ASN A 113 8.16 -14.66 -2.06
CA ASN A 113 9.00 -14.62 -0.88
C ASN A 113 8.49 -15.58 0.22
N PRO A 114 9.38 -16.33 0.91
CA PRO A 114 8.99 -17.23 1.99
C PRO A 114 8.31 -16.52 3.17
N GLU A 115 8.66 -15.27 3.43
CA GLU A 115 8.09 -14.50 4.54
C GLU A 115 6.70 -13.96 4.18
N ALA A 116 5.69 -14.38 4.95
CA ALA A 116 4.30 -13.95 4.74
C ALA A 116 4.11 -12.43 4.85
N SER A 117 4.92 -11.75 5.67
CA SER A 117 4.85 -10.31 5.85
C SER A 117 5.28 -9.54 4.57
N ILE A 118 6.28 -10.07 3.85
CA ILE A 118 6.76 -9.53 2.57
C ILE A 118 5.71 -9.78 1.48
N ARG A 119 5.13 -10.98 1.41
CA ARG A 119 4.04 -11.29 0.46
C ARG A 119 2.86 -10.34 0.60
N ARG A 120 2.41 -10.07 1.84
CA ARG A 120 1.33 -9.08 2.10
C ARG A 120 1.71 -7.68 1.65
N THR A 121 2.95 -7.26 1.92
CA THR A 121 3.47 -5.96 1.47
C THR A 121 3.43 -5.85 -0.06
N ALA A 122 3.80 -6.92 -0.76
CA ALA A 122 3.74 -6.98 -2.22
C ALA A 122 2.30 -6.86 -2.74
N VAL A 123 1.33 -7.56 -2.14
CA VAL A 123 -0.10 -7.41 -2.49
C VAL A 123 -0.57 -5.97 -2.29
N GLN A 124 -0.20 -5.33 -1.17
CA GLN A 124 -0.53 -3.93 -0.91
C GLN A 124 0.06 -2.98 -1.96
N ALA A 125 1.33 -3.17 -2.34
CA ALA A 125 1.97 -2.39 -3.40
C ALA A 125 1.24 -2.58 -4.74
N LEU A 126 0.94 -3.82 -5.13
CA LEU A 126 0.19 -4.15 -6.35
C LEU A 126 -1.16 -3.42 -6.41
N CYS A 127 -1.91 -3.39 -5.31
CA CYS A 127 -3.20 -2.70 -5.23
C CYS A 127 -3.09 -1.19 -5.51
N GLN A 128 -1.96 -0.57 -5.18
CA GLN A 128 -1.75 0.86 -5.38
C GLN A 128 -1.23 1.17 -6.79
N ILE A 129 -0.38 0.30 -7.37
CA ILE A 129 0.26 0.54 -8.68
C ILE A 129 -0.49 -0.05 -9.89
N ILE A 130 -1.55 -0.84 -9.69
CA ILE A 130 -2.32 -1.48 -10.77
C ILE A 130 -3.69 -0.79 -10.98
N TYR A 131 -4.09 -0.60 -12.24
CA TYR A 131 -5.48 -0.27 -12.56
C TYR A 131 -6.36 -1.50 -12.42
N ARG A 132 -7.57 -1.34 -11.87
CA ARG A 132 -8.54 -2.44 -11.84
C ARG A 132 -8.79 -2.98 -13.25
N GLY A 133 -8.66 -4.29 -13.40
CA GLY A 133 -8.76 -5.04 -14.64
C GLY A 133 -7.67 -4.73 -15.68
N ASP A 134 -6.46 -4.41 -15.23
CA ASP A 134 -5.27 -4.41 -16.08
C ASP A 134 -4.98 -5.84 -16.56
N LYS A 135 -5.14 -6.08 -17.87
CA LYS A 135 -4.99 -7.42 -18.45
C LYS A 135 -3.60 -8.02 -18.25
N THR A 136 -2.56 -7.20 -18.23
CA THR A 136 -1.18 -7.67 -18.04
C THR A 136 -0.98 -8.14 -16.61
N ALA A 137 -1.45 -7.35 -15.64
CA ALA A 137 -1.40 -7.72 -14.24
C ALA A 137 -2.24 -8.98 -13.94
N LEU A 138 -3.45 -9.05 -14.52
CA LEU A 138 -4.33 -10.21 -14.38
C LEU A 138 -3.70 -11.48 -14.95
N ALA A 139 -3.03 -11.41 -16.11
CA ALA A 139 -2.33 -12.55 -16.70
C ALA A 139 -1.17 -13.04 -15.82
N LEU A 140 -0.35 -12.12 -15.29
CA LEU A 140 0.75 -12.46 -14.38
C LEU A 140 0.26 -13.13 -13.10
N LEU A 141 -0.73 -12.54 -12.43
CA LEU A 141 -1.28 -13.07 -11.19
C LEU A 141 -2.06 -14.37 -11.41
N SER A 142 -2.78 -14.49 -12.52
CA SER A 142 -3.43 -15.75 -12.91
C SER A 142 -2.43 -16.88 -13.11
N GLY A 143 -1.23 -16.60 -13.64
CA GLY A 143 -0.16 -17.59 -13.77
C GLY A 143 0.27 -18.21 -12.44
N ASN A 144 0.22 -17.41 -11.36
CA ASN A 144 0.60 -17.86 -10.02
C ASN A 144 -0.47 -18.75 -9.35
N LEU A 145 -1.66 -18.89 -9.92
CA LEU A 145 -2.70 -19.81 -9.43
C LEU A 145 -2.34 -21.29 -9.62
N SER A 146 -1.38 -21.59 -10.51
CA SER A 146 -0.87 -22.95 -10.73
C SER A 146 0.49 -23.19 -10.09
N HIS A 147 0.94 -22.29 -9.21
CA HIS A 147 2.26 -22.38 -8.58
C HIS A 147 2.34 -23.58 -7.62
N GLY A 148 3.50 -24.25 -7.53
CA GLY A 148 3.68 -25.46 -6.70
C GLY A 148 3.46 -25.22 -5.20
N LEU A 149 3.91 -24.08 -4.69
CA LEU A 149 3.70 -23.66 -3.29
C LEU A 149 2.31 -23.04 -3.08
N SER A 150 1.59 -23.55 -2.08
CA SER A 150 0.21 -23.13 -1.76
C SER A 150 0.11 -21.68 -1.32
N GLU A 151 1.14 -21.18 -0.65
CA GLU A 151 1.24 -19.83 -0.12
C GLU A 151 1.26 -18.79 -1.22
N ILE A 152 1.88 -19.12 -2.36
CA ILE A 152 1.92 -18.26 -3.54
C ILE A 152 0.56 -18.25 -4.23
N ARG A 153 -0.11 -19.41 -4.33
CA ARG A 153 -1.48 -19.50 -4.85
C ARG A 153 -2.46 -18.67 -4.03
N VAL A 154 -2.40 -18.77 -2.69
CA VAL A 154 -3.21 -17.93 -1.78
C VAL A 154 -2.94 -16.45 -2.01
N THR A 155 -1.67 -16.05 -2.08
CA THR A 155 -1.30 -14.62 -2.26
C THR A 155 -1.76 -14.10 -3.62
N ALA A 156 -1.70 -14.92 -4.67
CA ALA A 156 -2.21 -14.58 -5.99
C ALA A 156 -3.73 -14.39 -6.01
N LEU A 157 -4.47 -15.29 -5.35
CA LEU A 157 -5.93 -15.17 -5.18
C LEU A 157 -6.29 -13.88 -4.43
N GLU A 158 -5.59 -13.60 -3.32
CA GLU A 158 -5.77 -12.37 -2.54
C GLU A 158 -5.55 -11.12 -3.41
N ALA A 159 -4.47 -11.06 -4.19
CA ALA A 159 -4.21 -9.96 -5.10
C ALA A 159 -5.29 -9.80 -6.19
N LEU A 160 -5.75 -10.91 -6.79
CA LEU A 160 -6.81 -10.90 -7.80
C LEU A 160 -8.12 -10.33 -7.23
N GLY A 161 -8.47 -10.68 -5.99
CA GLY A 161 -9.66 -10.16 -5.32
C GLY A 161 -9.74 -8.62 -5.28
N PHE A 162 -8.59 -7.96 -5.21
CA PHE A 162 -8.54 -6.49 -5.18
C PHE A 162 -8.52 -5.83 -6.56
N ILE A 163 -7.85 -6.46 -7.55
CA ILE A 163 -7.56 -5.82 -8.83
C ILE A 163 -8.52 -6.22 -9.95
N VAL A 164 -9.28 -7.31 -9.82
CA VAL A 164 -10.22 -7.76 -10.85
C VAL A 164 -11.43 -6.82 -10.93
N ARG A 165 -11.96 -6.60 -12.14
CA ARG A 165 -13.28 -5.97 -12.28
C ARG A 165 -14.34 -7.04 -12.01
N ARG A 166 -15.31 -6.73 -11.15
CA ARG A 166 -16.42 -7.64 -10.85
C ARG A 166 -17.08 -8.09 -12.17
N GLY A 167 -17.32 -9.40 -12.31
CA GLY A 167 -17.89 -10.00 -13.51
C GLY A 167 -16.89 -10.46 -14.57
N ASP A 168 -15.57 -10.34 -14.34
CA ASP A 168 -14.56 -10.85 -15.27
C ASP A 168 -14.61 -12.39 -15.33
N LYS A 169 -15.35 -12.91 -16.31
CA LYS A 169 -15.62 -14.35 -16.48
C LYS A 169 -14.36 -15.19 -16.65
N GLU A 170 -13.32 -14.66 -17.29
CA GLU A 170 -12.07 -15.41 -17.48
C GLU A 170 -11.36 -15.63 -16.14
N VAL A 171 -11.30 -14.59 -15.31
CA VAL A 171 -10.66 -14.70 -13.98
C VAL A 171 -11.54 -15.48 -13.01
N VAL A 172 -12.86 -15.26 -13.02
CA VAL A 172 -13.81 -16.05 -12.22
C VAL A 172 -13.62 -17.54 -12.51
N ALA A 173 -13.60 -17.97 -13.77
CA ALA A 173 -13.42 -19.37 -14.13
C ALA A 173 -12.07 -19.95 -13.63
N LYS A 174 -10.99 -19.15 -13.64
CA LYS A 174 -9.69 -19.59 -13.09
C LYS A 174 -9.73 -19.73 -11.57
N VAL A 175 -10.32 -18.76 -10.86
CA VAL A 175 -10.47 -18.79 -9.40
C VAL A 175 -11.39 -19.94 -8.98
N THR A 176 -12.45 -20.22 -9.73
CA THR A 176 -13.35 -21.35 -9.50
C THR A 176 -12.61 -22.68 -9.44
N ARG A 177 -11.64 -22.93 -10.33
CA ARG A 177 -10.81 -24.16 -10.29
C ARG A 177 -10.01 -24.29 -8.99
N CYS A 178 -9.66 -23.18 -8.34
CA CYS A 178 -8.94 -23.20 -7.06
C CYS A 178 -9.81 -23.65 -5.88
N LEU A 179 -11.13 -23.79 -6.05
CA LEU A 179 -12.00 -24.43 -5.05
C LEU A 179 -11.73 -25.93 -4.91
N GLU A 180 -11.10 -26.56 -5.90
CA GLU A 180 -10.72 -27.98 -5.87
C GLU A 180 -9.26 -28.20 -5.45
N ASP A 181 -8.57 -27.14 -5.02
CA ASP A 181 -7.16 -27.20 -4.67
C ASP A 181 -6.91 -28.17 -3.49
N LEU A 182 -5.80 -28.91 -3.54
CA LEU A 182 -5.39 -29.84 -2.48
C LEU A 182 -5.25 -29.13 -1.12
N HIS A 183 -4.78 -27.88 -1.11
CA HIS A 183 -4.52 -27.13 0.10
C HIS A 183 -5.77 -26.37 0.58
N PRO A 184 -6.24 -26.59 1.82
CA PRO A 184 -7.44 -25.93 2.34
C PRO A 184 -7.40 -24.40 2.33
N ASP A 185 -6.23 -23.81 2.59
CA ASP A 185 -6.13 -22.35 2.63
C ASP A 185 -6.31 -21.73 1.23
N VAL A 186 -5.95 -22.46 0.17
CA VAL A 186 -6.19 -22.04 -1.22
C VAL A 186 -7.69 -22.10 -1.52
N ARG A 187 -8.37 -23.19 -1.16
CA ARG A 187 -9.84 -23.31 -1.31
C ARG A 187 -10.58 -22.20 -0.57
N ARG A 188 -10.19 -21.94 0.69
CA ARG A 188 -10.74 -20.85 1.51
C ARG A 188 -10.58 -19.49 0.82
N GLN A 189 -9.36 -19.20 0.35
CA GLN A 189 -9.07 -17.93 -0.32
C GLN A 189 -9.79 -17.83 -1.67
N ALA A 190 -9.95 -18.93 -2.41
CA ALA A 190 -10.68 -18.97 -3.67
C ALA A 190 -12.16 -18.59 -3.47
N ALA A 191 -12.82 -19.16 -2.45
CA ALA A 191 -14.19 -18.80 -2.08
C ALA A 191 -14.32 -17.30 -1.73
N GLN A 192 -13.41 -16.78 -0.89
CA GLN A 192 -13.38 -15.35 -0.55
C GLN A 192 -13.16 -14.46 -1.78
N THR A 193 -12.29 -14.88 -2.69
CA THR A 193 -12.00 -14.16 -3.92
C THR A 193 -13.22 -14.14 -4.84
N LEU A 194 -13.91 -15.27 -5.01
CA LEU A 194 -15.16 -15.35 -5.80
C LEU A 194 -16.23 -14.41 -5.24
N ALA A 195 -16.39 -14.33 -3.92
CA ALA A 195 -17.32 -13.39 -3.29
C ALA A 195 -17.06 -11.92 -3.67
N GLN A 196 -15.80 -11.57 -3.95
CA GLN A 196 -15.38 -10.22 -4.32
C GLN A 196 -15.50 -9.97 -5.84
N ILE A 197 -15.19 -10.98 -6.66
CA ILE A 197 -15.01 -10.79 -8.11
C ILE A 197 -16.18 -11.29 -8.97
N ALA A 198 -17.01 -12.22 -8.48
CA ALA A 198 -18.15 -12.71 -9.24
C ALA A 198 -19.35 -11.76 -9.14
N GLU A 199 -20.17 -11.73 -10.18
CA GLU A 199 -21.42 -10.95 -10.19
C GLU A 199 -22.46 -11.59 -9.25
N GLU A 200 -23.35 -10.76 -8.70
CA GLU A 200 -24.52 -11.29 -8.00
C GLU A 200 -25.38 -12.09 -9.00
N GLY A 201 -25.78 -13.30 -8.62
CA GLY A 201 -26.46 -14.25 -9.47
C GLY A 201 -25.57 -15.03 -10.44
N ASP A 202 -24.24 -15.00 -10.27
CA ASP A 202 -23.34 -15.81 -11.10
C ASP A 202 -23.54 -17.31 -10.84
N THR A 203 -24.33 -17.94 -11.71
CA THR A 203 -24.73 -19.34 -11.59
C THR A 203 -23.56 -20.30 -11.67
N GLU A 204 -22.52 -19.98 -12.46
CA GLU A 204 -21.33 -20.84 -12.58
C GLU A 204 -20.50 -20.80 -11.31
N ALA A 205 -20.31 -19.61 -10.73
CA ALA A 205 -19.62 -19.47 -9.44
C ALA A 205 -20.40 -20.15 -8.30
N LEU A 206 -21.73 -19.99 -8.27
CA LEU A 206 -22.59 -20.64 -7.28
C LEU A 206 -22.56 -22.17 -7.38
N ALA A 207 -22.69 -22.72 -8.60
CA ALA A 207 -22.66 -24.16 -8.83
C ALA A 207 -21.31 -24.79 -8.44
N ALA A 208 -20.20 -24.05 -8.58
CA ALA A 208 -18.90 -24.54 -8.16
C ALA A 208 -18.63 -24.40 -6.65
N LEU A 209 -19.27 -23.44 -5.97
CA LEU A 209 -19.20 -23.31 -4.52
C LEU A 209 -19.97 -24.42 -3.80
N GLU A 210 -21.05 -24.92 -4.39
CA GLU A 210 -21.90 -25.98 -3.83
C GLU A 210 -21.12 -27.23 -3.36
N PRO A 211 -20.32 -27.92 -4.21
CA PRO A 211 -19.55 -29.08 -3.77
C PRO A 211 -18.44 -28.72 -2.77
N ALA A 212 -17.99 -27.46 -2.72
CA ALA A 212 -16.94 -27.03 -1.82
C ALA A 212 -17.40 -26.86 -0.35
N VAL A 213 -18.72 -26.84 -0.09
CA VAL A 213 -19.30 -26.69 1.26
C VAL A 213 -18.96 -27.87 2.17
N ASP A 214 -18.94 -29.09 1.63
CA ASP A 214 -18.79 -30.33 2.40
C ASP A 214 -17.34 -30.82 2.52
N VAL A 215 -16.39 -30.12 1.90
CA VAL A 215 -14.99 -30.57 1.80
C VAL A 215 -14.07 -29.83 2.77
N GLY A 216 -13.95 -30.36 3.99
CA GLY A 216 -12.77 -30.17 4.84
C GLY A 216 -12.94 -29.20 6.02
N ARG A 217 -11.95 -28.32 6.22
CA ARG A 217 -11.79 -27.52 7.46
C ARG A 217 -12.96 -26.54 7.67
N PRO A 218 -13.36 -26.24 8.92
CA PRO A 218 -14.49 -25.34 9.22
C PRO A 218 -14.36 -23.90 8.68
N ASP A 219 -13.13 -23.42 8.49
CA ASP A 219 -12.85 -22.10 7.92
C ASP A 219 -13.08 -22.04 6.41
N VAL A 220 -12.81 -23.12 5.66
CA VAL A 220 -13.19 -23.26 4.24
C VAL A 220 -14.70 -23.20 4.12
N LYS A 221 -15.41 -24.02 4.91
CA LYS A 221 -16.87 -24.06 4.90
C LYS A 221 -17.49 -22.68 5.15
N ARG A 222 -17.00 -21.95 6.15
CA ARG A 222 -17.45 -20.57 6.43
C ARG A 222 -17.25 -19.65 5.23
N ALA A 223 -16.06 -19.66 4.62
CA ALA A 223 -15.76 -18.83 3.47
C ALA A 223 -16.66 -19.14 2.25
N VAL A 224 -16.96 -20.43 2.02
CA VAL A 224 -17.88 -20.85 0.96
C VAL A 224 -19.29 -20.36 1.25
N CYS A 225 -19.81 -20.53 2.47
CA CYS A 225 -21.12 -20.03 2.86
C CYS A 225 -21.23 -18.50 2.72
N ASP A 226 -20.19 -17.76 3.14
CA ASP A 226 -20.14 -16.30 2.98
C ASP A 226 -20.18 -15.90 1.49
N ALA A 227 -19.45 -16.62 0.64
CA ALA A 227 -19.44 -16.39 -0.81
C ALA A 227 -20.81 -16.67 -1.44
N VAL A 228 -21.43 -17.82 -1.12
CA VAL A 228 -22.77 -18.17 -1.59
C VAL A 228 -23.78 -17.09 -1.17
N ARG A 229 -23.71 -16.61 0.07
CA ARG A 229 -24.58 -15.52 0.56
C ARG A 229 -24.39 -14.22 -0.24
N MET A 230 -23.15 -13.84 -0.52
CA MET A 230 -22.85 -12.60 -1.25
C MET A 230 -23.22 -12.66 -2.73
N LEU A 231 -23.24 -13.86 -3.31
CA LEU A 231 -23.55 -14.08 -4.72
C LEU A 231 -25.01 -14.46 -4.95
N THR A 232 -25.74 -14.91 -3.94
CA THR A 232 -27.17 -15.21 -4.07
C THR A 232 -27.97 -13.91 -4.14
N PRO A 233 -28.81 -13.70 -5.18
CA PRO A 233 -29.65 -12.51 -5.26
C PRO A 233 -30.54 -12.37 -4.02
N LYS A 234 -30.69 -11.16 -3.50
CA LYS A 234 -31.42 -10.90 -2.22
C LYS A 234 -32.80 -11.55 -2.12
N GLY A 235 -33.51 -11.72 -3.23
CA GLY A 235 -34.84 -12.37 -3.28
C GLY A 235 -34.84 -13.91 -3.24
N GLN A 236 -33.67 -14.56 -3.28
CA GLN A 236 -33.53 -16.03 -3.32
C GLN A 236 -32.76 -16.59 -2.11
N VAL A 237 -32.33 -15.72 -1.18
CA VAL A 237 -31.53 -16.11 0.00
C VAL A 237 -32.27 -17.09 0.90
N THR A 238 -33.59 -16.96 1.03
CA THR A 238 -34.44 -17.87 1.83
C THR A 238 -34.52 -19.28 1.22
N THR A 239 -34.45 -19.40 -0.10
CA THR A 239 -34.48 -20.69 -0.81
C THR A 239 -33.18 -21.45 -0.59
N VAL A 240 -32.04 -20.75 -0.69
CA VAL A 240 -30.71 -21.29 -0.37
C VAL A 240 -30.63 -21.61 1.12
N GLY A 241 -31.17 -20.77 2.01
CA GLY A 241 -31.25 -21.03 3.45
C GLY A 241 -31.92 -22.36 3.81
N SER A 242 -32.94 -22.77 3.05
CA SER A 242 -33.64 -24.05 3.26
C SER A 242 -32.83 -25.29 2.83
N GLN A 243 -31.84 -25.14 1.95
CA GLN A 243 -30.90 -26.21 1.57
C GLN A 243 -29.76 -26.39 2.57
N TRP A 244 -29.46 -25.40 3.43
CA TRP A 244 -28.43 -25.48 4.48
C TRP A 244 -28.94 -25.04 5.88
N PRO A 245 -29.97 -25.72 6.45
CA PRO A 245 -30.62 -25.28 7.68
C PRO A 245 -29.72 -25.25 8.92
N ASP A 246 -28.78 -26.20 9.07
CA ASP A 246 -27.94 -26.31 10.27
C ASP A 246 -26.85 -25.23 10.38
N TYR A 247 -26.53 -24.54 9.28
CA TYR A 247 -25.39 -23.61 9.22
C TYR A 247 -25.80 -22.14 9.13
N LEU A 248 -26.94 -21.87 8.51
CA LEU A 248 -27.63 -20.59 8.62
C LEU A 248 -28.64 -20.66 9.77
N ALA A 249 -28.30 -21.21 10.95
CA ALA A 249 -29.13 -21.18 12.18
C ALA A 249 -28.39 -20.54 13.39
N GLY A 250 -27.28 -19.83 13.14
CA GLY A 250 -26.62 -18.96 14.13
C GLY A 250 -27.37 -17.65 14.43
N PRO A 251 -26.76 -16.68 15.14
CA PRO A 251 -27.43 -15.44 15.60
C PRO A 251 -27.62 -14.40 14.47
N TRP A 252 -28.12 -14.80 13.30
CA TRP A 252 -28.22 -13.95 12.10
C TRP A 252 -29.58 -13.25 11.95
N GLU A 253 -30.69 -13.79 12.49
CA GLU A 253 -31.98 -13.06 12.57
C GLU A 253 -31.84 -11.75 13.36
N LYS A 254 -30.94 -11.73 14.36
CA LYS A 254 -30.64 -10.53 15.15
C LYS A 254 -29.84 -9.48 14.38
N LEU A 255 -29.02 -9.88 13.40
CA LEU A 255 -28.19 -8.95 12.63
C LEU A 255 -28.98 -8.25 11.52
N GLU A 256 -29.93 -8.94 10.88
CA GLU A 256 -30.83 -8.35 9.90
C GLU A 256 -31.76 -7.30 10.56
N GLN A 257 -32.20 -7.55 11.79
CA GLN A 257 -32.92 -6.57 12.61
C GLN A 257 -32.04 -5.38 13.06
N LEU A 258 -30.75 -5.60 13.30
CA LEU A 258 -29.78 -4.56 13.65
C LEU A 258 -29.37 -3.69 12.44
N GLU A 259 -29.28 -4.26 11.24
CA GLU A 259 -29.02 -3.54 9.98
C GLU A 259 -30.26 -2.77 9.49
N ALA A 260 -31.47 -3.28 9.75
CA ALA A 260 -32.72 -2.55 9.48
C ALA A 260 -32.91 -1.33 10.41
N THR A 261 -32.32 -1.34 11.61
CA THR A 261 -32.35 -0.19 12.55
C THR A 261 -31.15 0.75 12.43
N LYS A 262 -30.03 0.29 11.87
CA LYS A 262 -28.87 1.13 11.55
C LYS A 262 -28.74 1.27 10.04
N GLY A 263 -29.34 2.33 9.50
CA GLY A 263 -29.13 2.72 8.11
C GLY A 263 -27.65 2.66 7.73
N GLY A 264 -27.33 1.75 6.79
CA GLY A 264 -26.08 1.69 6.05
C GLY A 264 -24.80 1.77 6.88
N PHE A 265 -24.46 0.71 7.60
CA PHE A 265 -23.06 0.48 8.00
C PHE A 265 -22.43 -0.55 7.07
N TYR A 266 -22.14 -0.12 5.84
CA TYR A 266 -21.11 -0.79 5.04
C TYR A 266 -19.78 -0.54 5.74
N MET A 267 -19.05 -1.60 6.07
CA MET A 267 -17.63 -1.52 6.44
C MET A 267 -16.83 -1.05 5.22
N THR A 268 -16.91 0.25 4.93
CA THR A 268 -16.00 1.03 4.13
C THR A 268 -15.53 2.21 4.99
N GLU A 269 -14.85 1.91 6.10
CA GLU A 269 -14.10 2.83 6.95
C GLU A 269 -13.39 1.90 7.95
N ASP A 270 -12.16 1.43 7.68
CA ASP A 270 -10.97 2.12 8.17
C ASP A 270 -9.68 1.72 7.38
N PHE A 271 -9.70 1.94 6.06
CA PHE A 271 -8.47 2.13 5.28
C PHE A 271 -8.52 3.54 4.67
N GLY A 272 -8.30 4.55 5.52
CA GLY A 272 -8.35 5.94 5.06
C GLY A 272 -8.32 7.05 6.12
N ARG A 273 -8.31 6.73 7.42
CA ARG A 273 -8.03 7.73 8.47
C ARG A 273 -6.93 7.22 9.38
N SER A 274 -5.68 7.38 8.94
CA SER A 274 -4.63 7.63 9.93
C SER A 274 -4.98 8.92 10.63
N ASN A 275 -5.15 8.81 11.94
CA ASN A 275 -5.21 9.88 12.91
C ASN A 275 -4.07 10.87 12.62
N VAL A 276 -4.36 11.94 11.88
CA VAL A 276 -3.53 13.14 11.87
C VAL A 276 -3.89 13.84 13.18
N PRO A 277 -2.97 14.00 14.14
CA PRO A 277 -3.23 14.86 15.28
C PRO A 277 -3.45 16.26 14.75
N SER A 278 -4.70 16.73 14.80
CA SER A 278 -5.02 18.13 14.61
C SER A 278 -4.38 18.91 15.75
N HIS A 279 -3.53 19.86 15.35
CA HIS A 279 -3.10 21.02 16.12
C HIS A 279 -2.53 20.78 17.52
N GLY A 280 -1.31 20.23 17.55
CA GLY A 280 -0.34 20.45 18.61
C GLY A 280 0.74 21.46 18.17
N ASN A 281 0.45 22.75 18.29
CA ASN A 281 1.40 23.86 18.43
C ASN A 281 2.68 23.90 17.55
N PHE A 282 2.55 23.89 16.22
CA PHE A 282 3.65 24.25 15.30
C PHE A 282 3.84 25.77 15.11
N GLY A 283 3.02 26.60 15.76
CA GLY A 283 3.13 28.07 15.70
C GLY A 283 4.43 28.62 16.28
N ALA A 284 5.07 27.91 17.21
CA ALA A 284 6.32 28.35 17.82
C ALA A 284 7.56 28.10 16.94
N LEU A 285 7.55 27.09 16.08
CA LEU A 285 8.67 26.79 15.16
C LEU A 285 8.55 27.51 13.81
N ALA A 286 7.33 27.80 13.35
CA ALA A 286 7.11 28.64 12.17
C ALA A 286 7.52 30.11 12.41
N LYS A 287 7.44 30.59 13.66
CA LYS A 287 7.90 31.94 14.02
C LYS A 287 9.43 32.07 14.01
N ALA A 288 10.16 30.98 14.27
CA ALA A 288 11.62 30.98 14.23
C ALA A 288 12.20 30.90 12.79
N VAL A 289 11.41 30.50 11.80
CA VAL A 289 11.84 30.42 10.39
C VAL A 289 11.24 31.56 9.54
N GLY A 290 10.09 32.12 9.94
CA GLY A 290 9.47 33.29 9.30
C GLY A 290 10.29 34.58 9.40
N ASP A 291 11.10 34.74 10.46
CA ASP A 291 11.95 35.92 10.67
C ASP A 291 13.18 35.97 9.74
N VAL A 292 13.50 34.87 9.05
CA VAL A 292 14.58 34.85 8.03
C VAL A 292 14.08 35.36 6.68
N HIS A 293 12.78 35.24 6.39
CA HIS A 293 12.21 35.66 5.11
C HIS A 293 11.77 37.13 5.08
N THR A 294 11.37 37.71 6.22
CA THR A 294 11.02 39.14 6.32
C THR A 294 12.24 40.06 6.33
N LYS A 295 13.41 39.60 6.83
CA LYS A 295 14.65 40.39 6.76
C LYS A 295 15.26 40.51 5.35
N LYS A 296 14.81 39.70 4.38
CA LYS A 296 15.28 39.76 2.99
C LYS A 296 14.48 40.72 2.10
N GLN A 297 13.33 41.23 2.57
CA GLN A 297 12.50 42.21 1.84
C GLN A 297 12.62 43.65 2.37
N GLN A 298 13.26 43.90 3.52
CA GLN A 298 13.50 45.26 4.05
C GLN A 298 14.91 45.82 3.78
N MET A 299 15.83 45.05 3.18
CA MET A 299 17.22 45.47 2.92
C MET A 299 17.51 45.64 1.42
N GLY A 300 16.53 46.12 0.65
CA GLY A 300 16.69 46.43 -0.76
C GLY A 300 16.01 47.73 -1.09
N HIS A 301 16.66 48.86 -0.76
CA HIS A 301 16.65 50.15 -1.47
C HIS A 301 17.18 51.26 -0.55
N GLY A 302 18.35 51.85 -0.87
CA GLY A 302 18.73 53.16 -0.32
C GLY A 302 20.20 53.46 -0.03
N MET A 303 21.07 53.45 -1.07
CA MET A 303 22.13 54.44 -1.34
C MET A 303 23.35 54.62 -0.37
N PRO A 304 24.46 55.26 -0.85
CA PRO A 304 25.84 54.94 -0.45
C PRO A 304 26.53 56.03 0.40
N GLY A 305 27.74 55.71 0.87
CA GLY A 305 28.79 56.67 1.25
C GLY A 305 28.81 57.06 2.72
N ASP A 306 29.81 56.59 3.47
CA ASP A 306 30.96 57.43 3.81
C ASP A 306 31.86 56.74 4.85
N THR A 307 33.15 56.85 4.57
CA THR A 307 34.26 56.54 5.47
C THR A 307 34.24 57.45 6.68
N HIS A 308 34.34 56.91 7.90
CA HIS A 308 35.24 57.46 8.93
C HIS A 308 35.51 56.46 10.08
N ASN A 309 36.80 56.24 10.30
CA ASN A 309 37.47 55.91 11.56
C ASN A 309 36.73 56.38 12.81
N VAL A 310 36.63 55.56 13.86
CA VAL A 310 37.13 55.85 15.23
C VAL A 310 37.35 54.54 16.00
N SER A 311 38.56 54.34 16.51
CA SER A 311 38.99 53.31 17.47
C SER A 311 38.41 53.55 18.88
N PHE A 312 38.30 52.53 19.73
CA PHE A 312 38.95 52.48 21.06
C PHE A 312 38.55 51.23 21.86
N ASP A 313 39.58 50.60 22.44
CA ASP A 313 39.57 49.54 23.45
C ASP A 313 39.12 50.03 24.85
N PHE A 314 38.96 49.02 25.73
CA PHE A 314 38.87 48.98 27.20
C PHE A 314 37.44 49.15 27.80
N GLN A 315 36.99 48.31 28.74
CA GLN A 315 37.65 47.39 29.70
C GLN A 315 36.97 46.02 29.76
#